data_AF-A0A2N1U677-F1
#
_entry.id   AF-A0A2N1U677-F1
#
_cell.length_a   1.000
_cell.length_b   1.000
_cell.length_c   1.000
_cell.angle_alpha   90.00
_cell.angle_beta   90.00
_cell.angle_gamma   90.00
#
_symmetry.space_group_name_H-M   'P 1'
#
loop_
_entity.id
_entity.type
_entity.pdbx_description
1 polymer ?
#
loop_
_entity_poly.entity_id
_entity_poly.type
_entity_poly.pdbx_seq_one_letter_code
_entity_poly.pdbx_strand_id
1 'polypeptide(L)'
;MQNPKSEILLISSEAEATTGDYHSLRHFGGCFAPLGLFCLAAAAPGRIAVVNAGNLTQLNECLQDFCNIKAVVIQPGSCREDKVMQSTVTELRKRFPAASIGISDPTATHREAFDFTVAGTGKTAVLRILRGEVPAGLFDGQTAATFDILDIPKEPHAEGEYEAHPEKWLAGRTLEVFQPWLGLLDRSENYFCWPGIDWMAKFISWLKLSGYGAVHFRPSGLTPANLHELRSVMLNLEMPFAASFNISEDLHFTRVGAPLRQIWLYHPAPETAHICLEQLDRIRSADCLPGVQLNLGSSGLATEPEMLAAAERICLSDLPCWALSDLKRVMARFWRRRFFSRLARLRSAGELIMFMKTSYNILDILLSSERHR
;
A
#
# COMPACT_ATOMS: atom_id res chain seq x y z
N MET A 1 -13.49 11.03 9.03
CA MET A 1 -12.80 11.64 10.19
C MET A 1 -12.23 13.02 9.81
N GLN A 2 -13.08 13.91 9.31
CA GLN A 2 -12.69 15.28 8.93
C GLN A 2 -13.26 16.22 9.99
N ASN A 3 -12.37 16.85 10.76
CA ASN A 3 -12.77 17.93 11.65
C ASN A 3 -12.25 19.25 11.05
N PRO A 4 -13.13 20.14 10.55
CA PRO A 4 -12.74 21.47 10.05
C PRO A 4 -11.85 22.28 11.01
N LYS A 5 -11.92 21.97 12.31
CA LYS A 5 -11.13 22.60 13.38
C LYS A 5 -9.78 21.93 13.66
N SER A 6 -9.37 20.95 12.84
CA SER A 6 -8.05 20.33 12.99
C SER A 6 -6.94 21.37 12.83
N GLU A 7 -5.84 21.13 13.54
CA GLU A 7 -4.65 21.99 13.55
C GLU A 7 -3.54 21.44 12.65
N ILE A 8 -3.55 20.13 12.38
CA ILE A 8 -2.59 19.47 11.50
C ILE A 8 -3.34 18.73 10.40
N LEU A 9 -2.88 18.89 9.16
CA LEU A 9 -3.30 18.07 8.02
C LEU A 9 -2.20 17.07 7.66
N LEU A 10 -2.55 15.79 7.65
CA LEU A 10 -1.74 14.72 7.09
C LEU A 10 -2.26 14.41 5.68
N ILE A 11 -1.45 14.64 4.66
CA ILE A 11 -1.85 14.45 3.27
C ILE A 11 -1.15 13.22 2.74
N SER A 12 -1.93 12.21 2.36
CA SER A 12 -1.42 11.14 1.50
C SER A 12 -1.46 11.63 0.06
N SER A 13 -0.29 11.70 -0.54
CA SER A 13 -0.09 12.16 -1.90
C SER A 13 0.14 10.96 -2.80
N GLU A 14 -0.83 10.05 -2.85
CA GLU A 14 -0.79 8.94 -3.79
C GLU A 14 -0.94 9.46 -5.21
N ALA A 15 -0.23 8.84 -6.14
CA ALA A 15 -0.61 8.97 -7.54
C ALA A 15 -1.84 8.07 -7.73
N GLU A 16 -3.05 8.64 -7.63
CA GLU A 16 -4.13 8.02 -8.38
C GLU A 16 -3.77 8.11 -9.86
N ALA A 17 -4.24 7.11 -10.62
CA ALA A 17 -4.44 7.30 -12.04
C ALA A 17 -5.14 8.64 -12.26
N THR A 18 -4.48 9.56 -12.96
CA THR A 18 -4.95 10.92 -13.24
C THR A 18 -6.44 10.93 -13.61
N THR A 19 -7.24 11.49 -12.71
CA THR A 19 -8.67 11.77 -12.88
C THR A 19 -8.82 12.80 -14.00
N GLY A 20 -9.35 12.34 -15.14
CA GLY A 20 -9.50 13.15 -16.36
C GLY A 20 -9.56 12.30 -17.64
N ASP A 21 -8.89 11.15 -17.65
CA ASP A 21 -8.90 10.23 -18.78
C ASP A 21 -9.65 8.94 -18.43
N TYR A 22 -10.99 8.98 -18.51
CA TYR A 22 -11.90 7.82 -18.36
C TYR A 22 -11.61 6.64 -19.33
N HIS A 23 -10.51 6.69 -20.09
CA HIS A 23 -10.18 5.80 -21.20
C HIS A 23 -8.82 5.09 -21.07
N SER A 24 -8.06 5.23 -19.97
CA SER A 24 -6.75 4.56 -19.84
C SER A 24 -6.68 3.50 -18.72
N LEU A 25 -6.01 2.38 -19.02
CA LEU A 25 -5.46 1.25 -18.23
C LEU A 25 -5.35 1.37 -16.69
N ARG A 26 -5.22 2.58 -16.13
CA ARG A 26 -4.75 2.83 -14.76
C ARG A 26 -5.87 2.77 -13.70
N HIS A 27 -7.14 2.60 -14.09
CA HIS A 27 -8.30 2.76 -13.19
C HIS A 27 -8.67 1.55 -12.32
N PHE A 28 -8.11 0.36 -12.58
CA PHE A 28 -8.34 -0.82 -11.73
C PHE A 28 -7.14 -1.15 -10.83
N GLY A 29 -6.17 -0.24 -10.74
CA GLY A 29 -5.19 -0.25 -9.66
C GLY A 29 -5.92 -0.06 -8.35
N GLY A 30 -5.74 -0.95 -7.38
CA GLY A 30 -6.41 -0.81 -6.09
C GLY A 30 -6.22 0.59 -5.49
N CYS A 31 -7.20 1.07 -4.73
CA CYS A 31 -7.08 2.32 -3.98
C CYS A 31 -6.56 1.98 -2.59
N PHE A 32 -5.32 2.37 -2.28
CA PHE A 32 -4.72 2.06 -1.00
C PHE A 32 -5.23 3.02 0.08
N ALA A 33 -5.53 2.47 1.24
CA ALA A 33 -5.87 3.27 2.40
C ALA A 33 -4.59 3.94 2.98
N PRO A 34 -4.64 5.20 3.41
CA PRO A 34 -3.55 5.86 4.12
C PRO A 34 -3.56 5.44 5.60
N LEU A 35 -3.53 4.13 5.86
CA LEU A 35 -3.70 3.54 7.20
C LEU A 35 -2.67 4.06 8.20
N GLY A 36 -1.42 4.26 7.76
CA GLY A 36 -0.40 4.93 8.57
C GLY A 36 -0.82 6.31 9.05
N LEU A 37 -1.40 7.13 8.17
CA LEU A 37 -1.86 8.46 8.53
C LEU A 37 -3.06 8.41 9.48
N PHE A 38 -3.96 7.42 9.32
CA PHE A 38 -5.06 7.23 10.27
C PHE A 38 -4.53 6.86 11.67
N CYS A 39 -3.58 5.92 11.77
CA CYS A 39 -2.91 5.59 13.03
C CYS A 39 -2.17 6.81 13.62
N LEU A 40 -1.53 7.63 12.79
CA LEU A 40 -0.86 8.85 13.27
C LEU A 40 -1.86 9.89 13.78
N ALA A 41 -2.99 10.07 13.10
CA ALA A 41 -4.06 10.97 13.54
C ALA A 41 -4.69 10.52 14.87
N ALA A 42 -4.65 9.22 15.19
CA ALA A 42 -5.10 8.69 16.47
C ALA A 42 -4.28 9.20 17.67
N ALA A 43 -3.06 9.74 17.45
CA ALA A 43 -2.24 10.33 18.51
C ALA A 43 -2.87 11.60 19.12
N ALA A 44 -3.73 12.31 18.38
CA ALA A 44 -4.49 13.46 18.88
C ALA A 44 -5.85 13.58 18.16
N PRO A 45 -6.84 12.74 18.53
CA PRO A 45 -8.13 12.68 17.86
C PRO A 45 -8.82 14.05 17.82
N GLY A 46 -9.39 14.40 16.66
CA GLY A 46 -10.06 15.67 16.43
C GLY A 46 -9.13 16.87 16.18
N ARG A 47 -7.84 16.78 16.52
CA ARG A 47 -6.85 17.84 16.25
C ARG A 47 -6.04 17.58 14.98
N ILE A 48 -6.02 16.34 14.50
CA ILE A 48 -5.32 15.93 13.27
C ILE A 48 -6.37 15.39 12.29
N ALA A 49 -6.33 15.87 11.05
CA ALA A 49 -7.15 15.36 9.95
C ALA A 49 -6.27 14.70 8.90
N VAL A 50 -6.81 13.65 8.26
CA VAL A 50 -6.17 12.94 7.16
C VAL A 50 -6.91 13.27 5.87
N VAL A 51 -6.15 13.64 4.84
CA VAL A 51 -6.65 13.88 3.49
C VAL A 51 -5.95 12.89 2.57
N ASN A 52 -6.72 12.08 1.86
CA ASN A 52 -6.22 11.29 0.74
C ASN A 52 -6.64 11.99 -0.55
N ALA A 53 -5.68 12.47 -1.34
CA ALA A 53 -5.98 13.18 -2.57
C ALA A 53 -5.13 12.64 -3.72
N GLY A 54 -5.81 12.05 -4.71
CA GLY A 54 -5.20 11.51 -5.91
C GLY A 54 -4.67 12.59 -6.85
N ASN A 55 -5.29 13.78 -6.85
CA ASN A 55 -4.88 14.93 -7.68
C ASN A 55 -5.06 16.28 -6.96
N LEU A 56 -4.64 17.37 -7.62
CA LEU A 56 -4.76 18.74 -7.09
C LEU A 56 -6.22 19.23 -6.97
N THR A 57 -7.12 18.80 -7.84
CA THR A 57 -8.53 19.20 -7.82
C THR A 57 -9.25 18.62 -6.60
N GLN A 58 -9.17 17.30 -6.41
CA GLN A 58 -9.67 16.60 -5.22
C GLN A 58 -9.05 17.15 -3.95
N LEU A 59 -7.73 17.46 -3.98
CA LEU A 59 -7.06 18.10 -2.85
C LEU A 59 -7.75 19.43 -2.53
N ASN A 60 -7.93 20.30 -3.51
CA ASN A 60 -8.55 21.61 -3.31
C ASN A 60 -10.00 21.51 -2.79
N GLU A 61 -10.78 20.56 -3.29
CA GLU A 61 -12.14 20.28 -2.81
C GLU A 61 -12.13 19.86 -1.33
N CYS A 62 -11.28 18.90 -0.96
CA CYS A 62 -11.13 18.45 0.43
C CYS A 62 -10.64 19.56 1.38
N LEU A 63 -9.88 20.53 0.88
CA LEU A 63 -9.30 21.60 1.69
C LEU A 63 -10.23 22.80 1.95
N GLN A 64 -11.44 22.81 1.37
CA GLN A 64 -12.36 23.95 1.47
C GLN A 64 -12.86 24.22 2.89
N ASP A 65 -12.98 23.17 3.70
CA ASP A 65 -13.60 23.27 5.03
C ASP A 65 -12.59 23.60 6.14
N PHE A 66 -11.29 23.49 5.87
CA PHE A 66 -10.25 23.72 6.88
C PHE A 66 -9.85 25.19 6.98
N CYS A 67 -9.72 25.70 8.21
CA CYS A 67 -9.42 27.12 8.45
C CYS A 67 -8.29 27.39 9.47
N ASN A 68 -7.99 26.46 10.39
CA ASN A 68 -7.07 26.69 11.52
C ASN A 68 -5.79 25.82 11.45
N ILE A 69 -5.28 25.60 10.24
CA ILE A 69 -4.13 24.72 10.02
C ILE A 69 -2.84 25.41 10.47
N LYS A 70 -2.13 24.77 11.41
CA LYS A 70 -0.80 25.17 11.88
C LYS A 70 0.31 24.49 11.09
N ALA A 71 0.08 23.23 10.69
CA ALA A 71 1.04 22.48 9.90
C ALA A 71 0.37 21.52 8.92
N VAL A 72 1.05 21.30 7.80
CA VAL A 72 0.71 20.27 6.81
C VAL A 72 1.88 19.31 6.70
N VAL A 73 1.65 18.00 6.75
CA VAL A 73 2.68 16.98 6.52
C VAL A 73 2.26 16.13 5.33
N ILE A 74 3.07 16.13 4.27
CA ILE A 74 2.82 15.36 3.06
C ILE A 74 3.57 14.03 3.14
N GLN A 75 2.85 12.92 3.01
CA GLN A 75 3.44 11.60 2.76
C GLN A 75 3.50 11.39 1.23
N PRO A 76 4.69 11.44 0.61
CA PRO A 76 4.81 11.28 -0.83
C PRO A 76 4.52 9.84 -1.25
N GLY A 77 3.88 9.67 -2.41
CA GLY A 77 3.79 8.38 -3.10
C GLY A 77 5.11 7.98 -3.78
N SER A 78 5.27 6.70 -4.11
CA SER A 78 6.51 6.09 -4.63
C SER A 78 7.00 6.62 -5.99
N CYS A 79 6.17 7.29 -6.78
CA CYS A 79 6.50 7.70 -8.16
C CYS A 79 6.17 9.17 -8.49
N ARG A 80 5.96 10.06 -7.51
CA ARG A 80 5.63 11.46 -7.85
C ARG A 80 6.87 12.26 -8.22
N GLU A 81 6.81 12.88 -9.40
CA GLU A 81 7.81 13.83 -9.88
C GLU A 81 7.87 15.09 -8.99
N ASP A 82 9.07 15.64 -8.82
CA ASP A 82 9.31 16.85 -8.02
C ASP A 82 8.43 18.04 -8.44
N LYS A 83 8.06 18.13 -9.72
CA LYS A 83 7.19 19.18 -10.25
C LYS A 83 5.77 19.14 -9.68
N VAL A 84 5.21 17.95 -9.49
CA VAL A 84 3.87 17.77 -8.91
C VAL A 84 3.88 18.14 -7.43
N MET A 85 4.98 17.81 -6.74
CA MET A 85 5.20 18.22 -5.35
C MET A 85 5.33 19.73 -5.20
N GLN A 86 6.11 20.40 -6.05
CA GLN A 86 6.19 21.86 -6.05
C GLN A 86 4.82 22.53 -6.29
N SER A 87 4.02 21.99 -7.22
CA SER A 87 2.67 22.50 -7.49
C SER A 87 1.74 22.34 -6.29
N THR A 88 1.82 21.18 -5.62
CA THR A 88 1.07 20.88 -4.39
C THR A 88 1.45 21.83 -3.26
N VAL A 89 2.75 22.03 -3.01
CA VAL A 89 3.24 22.97 -2.00
C VAL A 89 2.80 24.40 -2.30
N THR A 90 2.89 24.82 -3.56
CA THR A 90 2.45 26.16 -3.98
C THR A 90 0.98 26.41 -3.65
N GLU A 91 0.12 25.43 -3.92
CA GLU A 91 -1.31 25.55 -3.64
C GLU A 91 -1.62 25.54 -2.14
N LEU A 92 -0.95 24.67 -1.38
CA LEU A 92 -1.05 24.64 0.08
C LEU A 92 -0.62 25.97 0.71
N ARG A 93 0.45 26.61 0.21
CA ARG A 93 0.91 27.93 0.67
C ARG A 93 -0.13 29.03 0.40
N LYS A 94 -0.81 28.99 -0.75
CA LYS A 94 -1.90 29.94 -1.03
C LYS A 94 -3.07 29.74 -0.08
N ARG A 95 -3.42 28.48 0.22
CA ARG A 95 -4.57 28.14 1.05
C ARG A 95 -4.34 28.38 2.53
N PHE A 96 -3.14 28.04 3.03
CA PHE A 96 -2.76 28.14 4.43
C PHE A 96 -1.46 28.94 4.57
N PRO A 97 -1.48 30.28 4.35
CA PRO A 97 -0.27 31.10 4.31
C PRO A 97 0.49 31.16 5.64
N ALA A 98 -0.16 30.84 6.76
CA ALA A 98 0.45 30.81 8.09
C ALA A 98 0.89 29.40 8.54
N ALA A 99 0.59 28.35 7.76
CA ALA A 99 0.94 26.99 8.13
C ALA A 99 2.36 26.64 7.68
N SER A 100 3.09 25.92 8.51
CA SER A 100 4.34 25.28 8.09
C SER A 100 4.02 24.03 7.26
N ILE A 101 4.67 23.86 6.11
CA ILE A 101 4.45 22.73 5.20
C ILE A 101 5.68 21.85 5.21
N GLY A 102 5.49 20.60 5.59
CA GLY A 102 6.54 19.60 5.68
C GLY A 102 6.28 18.36 4.83
N ILE A 103 7.32 17.55 4.70
CA ILE A 103 7.30 16.28 3.97
C ILE A 103 7.82 15.14 4.85
N SER A 104 7.24 13.96 4.69
CA SER A 104 7.86 12.73 5.18
C SER A 104 8.96 12.27 4.24
N ASP A 105 10.17 12.10 4.76
CA ASP A 105 11.29 11.55 4.01
C ASP A 105 12.14 10.63 4.89
N PRO A 106 12.15 9.30 4.63
CA PRO A 106 12.90 8.34 5.42
C PRO A 106 14.43 8.51 5.33
N THR A 107 14.94 9.25 4.35
CA THR A 107 16.39 9.49 4.18
C THR A 107 16.99 10.44 5.23
N ALA A 108 16.14 11.06 6.07
CA ALA A 108 16.55 12.03 7.08
C ALA A 108 17.31 13.25 6.53
N THR A 109 17.12 13.58 5.25
CA THR A 109 17.64 14.81 4.63
C THR A 109 16.56 15.85 4.49
N HIS A 110 16.87 17.10 4.86
CA HIS A 110 15.92 18.20 4.66
C HIS A 110 15.77 18.53 3.18
N ARG A 111 14.53 18.70 2.72
CA ARG A 111 14.21 19.14 1.37
C ARG A 111 13.86 20.62 1.34
N GLU A 112 14.66 21.43 0.67
CA GLU A 112 14.55 22.90 0.64
C GLU A 112 13.20 23.45 0.16
N ALA A 113 12.46 22.68 -0.64
CA ALA A 113 11.12 23.06 -1.09
C ALA A 113 10.07 23.09 0.04
N PHE A 114 10.38 22.51 1.20
CA PHE A 114 9.51 22.37 2.36
C PHE A 114 10.08 23.15 3.54
N ASP A 115 9.21 23.59 4.45
CA ASP A 115 9.65 24.30 5.65
C ASP A 115 10.30 23.31 6.62
N PHE A 116 9.87 22.04 6.62
CA PHE A 116 10.45 20.98 7.44
C PHE A 116 10.35 19.57 6.83
N THR A 117 11.12 18.65 7.40
CA THR A 117 11.15 17.23 7.03
C THR A 117 11.01 16.34 8.27
N VAL A 118 10.27 15.25 8.13
CA VAL A 118 10.04 14.24 9.17
C VAL A 118 10.53 12.88 8.67
N ALA A 119 11.49 12.27 9.37
CA ALA A 119 12.10 11.01 8.96
C ALA A 119 11.60 9.78 9.73
N GLY A 120 10.89 9.99 10.84
CA GLY A 120 10.34 8.91 11.67
C GLY A 120 8.85 8.65 11.43
N THR A 121 8.21 7.96 12.39
CA THR A 121 6.77 7.65 12.34
C THR A 121 5.86 8.90 12.33
N GLY A 122 6.41 10.05 12.73
CA GLY A 122 5.73 11.34 12.80
C GLY A 122 5.03 11.62 14.12
N LYS A 123 4.96 10.65 15.05
CA LYS A 123 4.30 10.82 16.35
C LYS A 123 4.88 11.98 17.16
N THR A 124 6.20 12.02 17.29
CA THR A 124 6.90 13.07 18.04
C THR A 124 6.73 14.43 17.35
N ALA A 125 6.89 14.48 16.02
CA ALA A 125 6.64 15.68 15.24
C ALA A 125 5.24 16.28 15.47
N VAL A 126 4.18 15.48 15.31
CA VAL A 126 2.80 16.01 15.48
C VAL A 126 2.55 16.47 16.92
N LEU A 127 3.04 15.73 17.92
CA LEU A 127 2.86 16.12 19.33
C LEU A 127 3.61 17.41 19.70
N ARG A 128 4.81 17.63 19.14
CA ARG A 128 5.58 18.87 19.32
C ARG A 128 4.88 20.07 18.69
N ILE A 129 4.39 19.93 17.46
CA ILE A 129 3.62 20.97 16.77
C ILE A 129 2.36 21.31 17.56
N LEU A 130 1.63 20.31 18.07
CA LEU A 130 0.42 20.51 18.87
C LEU A 130 0.68 21.17 20.23
N ARG A 131 1.92 21.13 20.74
CA ARG A 131 2.39 21.86 21.93
C ARG A 131 2.83 23.29 21.63
N GLY A 132 2.84 23.70 20.36
CA GLY A 132 3.16 25.06 19.92
C GLY A 132 4.57 25.24 19.35
N GLU A 133 5.31 24.16 19.14
CA GLU A 133 6.62 24.25 18.49
C GLU A 133 6.47 24.50 16.98
N VAL A 134 7.21 25.47 16.45
CA VAL A 134 7.19 25.81 15.02
C VAL A 134 8.17 24.89 14.28
N PRO A 135 7.70 24.07 13.33
CA PRO A 135 8.57 23.10 12.68
C PRO A 135 9.45 23.73 11.60
N ALA A 136 10.74 23.38 11.58
CA ALA A 136 11.72 23.88 10.61
C ALA A 136 12.83 22.85 10.35
N GLY A 137 13.39 22.83 9.14
CA GLY A 137 14.55 22.01 8.77
C GLY A 137 14.28 20.50 8.92
N LEU A 138 15.27 19.74 9.39
CA LEU A 138 15.03 18.35 9.83
C LEU A 138 14.38 18.40 11.22
N PHE A 139 13.05 18.32 11.26
CA PHE A 139 12.30 18.59 12.48
C PHE A 139 12.24 17.38 13.42
N ASP A 140 12.16 16.17 12.86
CA ASP A 140 12.13 14.93 13.63
C ASP A 140 12.95 13.87 12.88
N GLY A 141 14.06 13.46 13.47
CA GLY A 141 15.00 12.47 12.94
C GLY A 141 14.95 11.21 13.78
N GLN A 142 14.85 10.04 13.14
CA GLN A 142 14.79 8.79 13.86
C GLN A 142 16.20 8.34 14.27
N THR A 143 16.44 8.16 15.57
CA THR A 143 17.60 7.41 16.07
C THR A 143 17.30 5.91 16.03
N ALA A 144 18.25 5.13 15.50
CA ALA A 144 18.07 3.81 14.89
C ALA A 144 17.60 2.62 15.77
N ALA A 145 16.98 2.79 16.93
CA ALA A 145 16.81 1.68 17.87
C ALA A 145 15.37 1.24 18.22
N THR A 146 14.34 2.08 18.08
CA THR A 146 12.96 1.66 18.40
C THR A 146 11.94 2.52 17.66
N PHE A 147 11.06 1.89 16.88
CA PHE A 147 9.87 2.54 16.34
C PHE A 147 8.84 2.72 17.46
N ASP A 148 8.33 3.94 17.63
CA ASP A 148 7.18 4.16 18.51
C ASP A 148 5.91 3.70 17.76
N ILE A 149 5.44 2.49 18.10
CA ILE A 149 4.24 1.87 17.54
C ILE A 149 3.05 2.79 17.81
N LEU A 150 2.38 3.23 16.74
CA LEU A 150 1.22 4.09 16.83
C LEU A 150 -0.02 3.35 17.32
N ASP A 151 -0.93 4.07 17.96
CA ASP A 151 -2.23 3.55 18.36
C ASP A 151 -3.15 3.34 17.14
N ILE A 152 -4.22 2.57 17.37
CA ILE A 152 -5.26 2.30 16.38
C ILE A 152 -6.37 3.36 16.55
N PRO A 153 -6.96 3.89 15.46
CA PRO A 153 -8.13 4.77 15.55
C PRO A 153 -9.26 4.12 16.34
N LYS A 154 -9.97 4.93 17.16
CA LYS A 154 -11.10 4.43 17.97
C LYS A 154 -12.36 4.20 17.14
N GLU A 155 -12.64 5.12 16.22
CA GLU A 155 -13.83 5.05 15.38
C GLU A 155 -13.52 4.25 14.12
N PRO A 156 -14.37 3.29 13.73
CA PRO A 156 -14.28 2.61 12.44
C PRO A 156 -14.27 3.63 11.30
N HIS A 157 -13.54 3.29 10.25
CA HIS A 157 -13.52 4.08 9.04
C HIS A 157 -14.86 3.96 8.28
N ALA A 158 -15.20 4.98 7.48
CA ALA A 158 -16.34 4.89 6.56
C ALA A 158 -16.19 3.68 5.62
N GLU A 159 -17.31 3.04 5.32
CA GLU A 159 -17.31 1.70 4.74
C GLU A 159 -16.78 1.66 3.30
N GLY A 160 -15.61 1.04 3.13
CA GLY A 160 -15.02 0.59 1.86
C GLY A 160 -14.84 1.63 0.78
N GLU A 161 -14.14 2.70 1.16
CA GLU A 161 -13.50 3.64 0.24
C GLU A 161 -12.29 3.04 -0.47
N TYR A 162 -11.69 1.99 0.09
CA TYR A 162 -10.42 1.41 -0.37
C TYR A 162 -10.58 -0.04 -0.79
N GLU A 163 -9.80 -0.47 -1.79
CA GLU A 163 -9.84 -1.85 -2.30
C GLU A 163 -8.46 -2.22 -2.88
N ALA A 164 -8.00 -3.44 -2.60
CA ALA A 164 -6.78 -3.99 -3.16
C ALA A 164 -6.88 -4.17 -4.68
N HIS A 165 -5.74 -4.37 -5.34
CA HIS A 165 -5.73 -4.72 -6.76
C HIS A 165 -6.56 -6.01 -7.00
N PRO A 166 -7.34 -6.12 -8.09
CA PRO A 166 -8.18 -7.30 -8.37
C PRO A 166 -7.44 -8.64 -8.32
N GLU A 167 -6.17 -8.67 -8.71
CA GLU A 167 -5.32 -9.88 -8.63
C GLU A 167 -5.04 -10.37 -7.20
N LYS A 168 -5.10 -9.48 -6.22
CA LYS A 168 -4.87 -9.74 -4.80
C LYS A 168 -6.16 -9.93 -4.02
N TRP A 169 -7.30 -9.85 -4.69
CA TRP A 169 -8.60 -10.03 -4.07
C TRP A 169 -8.77 -11.44 -3.49
N LEU A 170 -9.42 -11.50 -2.32
CA LEU A 170 -9.64 -12.74 -1.58
C LEU A 170 -11.13 -13.01 -1.33
N ALA A 171 -11.82 -12.03 -0.74
CA ALA A 171 -13.24 -12.09 -0.40
C ALA A 171 -13.75 -10.68 -0.05
N GLY A 172 -15.04 -10.44 -0.27
CA GLY A 172 -15.69 -9.17 0.05
C GLY A 172 -14.90 -7.97 -0.46
N ARG A 173 -14.73 -6.93 0.37
CA ARG A 173 -13.73 -5.88 0.13
C ARG A 173 -12.41 -6.32 0.75
N THR A 174 -11.38 -6.49 -0.08
CA THR A 174 -10.03 -6.85 0.35
C THR A 174 -9.16 -5.59 0.44
N LEU A 175 -8.44 -5.39 1.54
CA LEU A 175 -7.56 -4.22 1.72
C LEU A 175 -6.07 -4.62 1.77
N GLU A 176 -5.19 -3.85 1.13
CA GLU A 176 -3.75 -3.99 1.34
C GLU A 176 -3.32 -3.24 2.61
N VAL A 177 -2.62 -3.94 3.50
CA VAL A 177 -2.08 -3.41 4.75
C VAL A 177 -0.57 -3.41 4.66
N PHE A 178 0.05 -2.23 4.75
CA PHE A 178 1.49 -2.09 4.77
C PHE A 178 2.01 -2.25 6.21
N GLN A 179 2.32 -1.15 6.88
CA GLN A 179 2.78 -1.11 8.27
C GLN A 179 2.13 0.08 9.00
N PRO A 180 0.80 0.09 9.23
CA PRO A 180 0.10 1.30 9.70
C PRO A 180 0.63 1.85 11.03
N TRP A 181 1.12 0.96 11.89
CA TRP A 181 1.76 1.31 13.16
C TRP A 181 3.02 2.19 13.01
N LEU A 182 3.58 2.29 11.81
CA LEU A 182 4.73 3.13 11.47
C LEU A 182 4.36 4.52 10.96
N GLY A 183 3.07 4.86 10.80
CA GLY A 183 2.64 6.23 10.54
C GLY A 183 3.10 6.75 9.18
N LEU A 184 3.92 7.79 9.18
CA LEU A 184 4.51 8.33 7.96
C LEU A 184 5.41 7.32 7.23
N LEU A 185 5.94 6.32 7.94
CA LEU A 185 6.78 5.25 7.38
C LEU A 185 5.98 4.01 6.95
N ASP A 186 4.64 4.04 7.00
CA ASP A 186 3.75 2.91 6.67
C ASP A 186 4.12 2.18 5.36
N ARG A 187 4.49 2.94 4.33
CA ARG A 187 4.83 2.40 3.00
C ARG A 187 6.32 2.33 2.71
N SER A 188 7.17 2.46 3.73
CA SER A 188 8.61 2.36 3.54
C SER A 188 8.99 0.95 3.11
N GLU A 189 9.88 0.85 2.12
CA GLU A 189 10.53 -0.41 1.73
C GLU A 189 11.83 -0.65 2.50
N ASN A 190 12.29 0.33 3.28
CA ASN A 190 13.55 0.27 4.02
C ASN A 190 13.38 -0.17 5.47
N TYR A 191 12.16 -0.07 6.00
CA TYR A 191 11.86 -0.37 7.39
C TYR A 191 10.82 -1.47 7.45
N PHE A 192 11.10 -2.51 8.23
CA PHE A 192 10.18 -3.61 8.48
C PHE A 192 10.10 -3.85 9.97
N CYS A 193 8.91 -3.76 10.57
CA CYS A 193 8.75 -4.11 11.97
C CYS A 193 7.36 -4.69 12.27
N TRP A 194 7.30 -5.69 13.15
CA TRP A 194 6.05 -6.31 13.56
C TRP A 194 5.56 -5.72 14.89
N PRO A 195 4.30 -5.24 15.01
CA PRO A 195 3.82 -4.53 16.19
C PRO A 195 3.40 -5.48 17.33
N GLY A 196 3.46 -6.80 17.12
CA GLY A 196 2.98 -7.81 18.06
C GLY A 196 1.51 -8.18 17.84
N ILE A 197 1.14 -9.39 18.27
CA ILE A 197 -0.17 -9.98 17.96
C ILE A 197 -1.34 -9.24 18.61
N ASP A 198 -1.16 -8.70 19.81
CA ASP A 198 -2.22 -7.96 20.53
C ASP A 198 -2.63 -6.69 19.77
N TRP A 199 -1.66 -6.00 19.19
CA TRP A 199 -1.92 -4.84 18.34
C TRP A 199 -2.67 -5.27 17.08
N MET A 200 -2.19 -6.33 16.43
CA MET A 200 -2.82 -6.85 15.21
C MET A 200 -4.26 -7.30 15.43
N ALA A 201 -4.57 -7.99 16.54
CA ALA A 201 -5.93 -8.41 16.85
C ALA A 201 -6.90 -7.23 16.95
N LYS A 202 -6.48 -6.14 17.60
CA LYS A 202 -7.27 -4.90 17.69
C LYS A 202 -7.43 -4.25 16.31
N PHE A 203 -6.36 -4.21 15.53
CA PHE A 203 -6.37 -3.56 14.22
C PHE A 203 -7.27 -4.30 13.21
N ILE A 204 -7.22 -5.63 13.19
CA ILE A 204 -8.08 -6.42 12.30
C ILE A 204 -9.54 -6.36 12.74
N SER A 205 -9.81 -6.33 14.05
CA SER A 205 -11.16 -6.06 14.55
C SER A 205 -11.67 -4.69 14.06
N TRP A 206 -10.83 -3.65 14.13
CA TRP A 206 -11.15 -2.31 13.63
C TRP A 206 -11.42 -2.31 12.11
N LEU A 207 -10.63 -3.03 11.31
CA LEU A 207 -10.88 -3.17 9.87
C LEU A 207 -12.18 -3.93 9.58
N LYS A 208 -12.48 -4.99 10.33
CA LYS A 208 -13.73 -5.74 10.17
C LYS A 208 -14.95 -4.87 10.48
N LEU A 209 -14.88 -4.06 11.54
CA LEU A 209 -15.92 -3.08 11.88
C LEU A 209 -16.06 -1.97 10.82
N SER A 210 -15.00 -1.70 10.05
CA SER A 210 -15.00 -0.76 8.93
C SER A 210 -15.49 -1.39 7.60
N GLY A 211 -16.01 -2.62 7.64
CA GLY A 211 -16.62 -3.32 6.50
C GLY A 211 -15.66 -4.08 5.57
N TYR A 212 -14.40 -4.24 5.96
CA TYR A 212 -13.45 -5.05 5.17
C TYR A 212 -13.64 -6.53 5.45
N GLY A 213 -13.75 -7.32 4.36
CA GLY A 213 -13.99 -8.76 4.42
C GLY A 213 -12.72 -9.60 4.33
N ALA A 214 -11.61 -9.02 3.87
CA ALA A 214 -10.31 -9.69 3.79
C ALA A 214 -9.16 -8.69 3.79
N VAL A 215 -7.95 -9.16 4.08
CA VAL A 215 -6.73 -8.34 4.14
C VAL A 215 -5.58 -9.02 3.41
N HIS A 216 -4.77 -8.23 2.72
CA HIS A 216 -3.47 -8.62 2.21
C HIS A 216 -2.37 -7.83 2.95
N PHE A 217 -1.62 -8.51 3.82
CA PHE A 217 -0.45 -7.92 4.45
C PHE A 217 0.71 -7.88 3.45
N ARG A 218 1.26 -6.68 3.25
CA ARG A 218 2.53 -6.44 2.56
C ARG A 218 3.70 -6.86 3.45
N PRO A 219 4.93 -6.91 2.91
CA PRO A 219 6.11 -7.13 3.71
C PRO A 219 6.17 -6.08 4.85
N SER A 220 6.17 -6.58 6.08
CA SER A 220 5.92 -5.80 7.30
C SER A 220 6.72 -6.31 8.50
N GLY A 221 7.78 -7.07 8.25
CA GLY A 221 8.52 -7.77 9.30
C GLY A 221 7.75 -8.95 9.92
N LEU A 222 6.62 -9.34 9.34
CA LEU A 222 5.93 -10.58 9.66
C LEU A 222 6.86 -11.76 9.37
N THR A 223 7.18 -12.54 10.40
CA THR A 223 8.00 -13.75 10.26
C THR A 223 7.12 -14.99 10.11
N PRO A 224 7.67 -16.12 9.62
CA PRO A 224 6.94 -17.40 9.60
C PRO A 224 6.44 -17.86 10.99
N ALA A 225 7.14 -17.49 12.07
CA ALA A 225 6.71 -17.79 13.44
C ALA A 225 5.43 -17.00 13.81
N ASN A 226 5.42 -15.69 13.53
CA ASN A 226 4.28 -14.80 13.81
C ASN A 226 3.04 -15.15 12.97
N LEU A 227 3.23 -15.81 11.82
CA LEU A 227 2.15 -16.16 10.90
C LEU A 227 1.11 -17.10 11.54
N HIS A 228 1.52 -18.01 12.43
CA HIS A 228 0.59 -18.93 13.11
C HIS A 228 -0.28 -18.23 14.15
N GLU A 229 0.29 -17.27 14.87
CA GLU A 229 -0.46 -16.43 15.80
C GLU A 229 -1.46 -15.56 15.05
N LEU A 230 -1.00 -14.91 13.98
CA LEU A 230 -1.86 -14.11 13.09
C LEU A 230 -3.00 -14.96 12.52
N ARG A 231 -2.72 -16.18 12.04
CA ARG A 231 -3.74 -17.10 11.56
C ARG A 231 -4.83 -17.34 12.59
N SER A 232 -4.49 -17.50 13.86
CA SER A 232 -5.45 -17.73 14.95
C SER A 232 -6.38 -16.53 15.15
N VAL A 233 -5.83 -15.30 15.10
CA VAL A 233 -6.61 -14.06 15.11
C VAL A 233 -7.56 -13.99 13.91
N MET A 234 -7.04 -14.24 12.71
CA MET A 234 -7.83 -14.18 11.47
C MET A 234 -8.94 -15.25 11.45
N LEU A 235 -8.69 -16.43 12.05
CA LEU A 235 -9.68 -17.49 12.17
C LEU A 235 -10.83 -17.09 13.08
N ASN A 236 -10.53 -16.52 14.25
CA ASN A 236 -11.55 -16.04 15.19
C ASN A 236 -12.40 -14.91 14.59
N LEU A 237 -11.81 -14.11 13.71
CA LEU A 237 -12.50 -13.03 12.99
C LEU A 237 -13.12 -13.51 11.67
N GLU A 238 -13.07 -14.80 11.33
CA GLU A 238 -13.56 -15.37 10.08
C GLU A 238 -13.09 -14.60 8.83
N MET A 239 -11.87 -14.08 8.88
CA MET A 239 -11.36 -13.14 7.89
C MET A 239 -10.28 -13.79 7.02
N PRO A 240 -10.57 -14.10 5.75
CA PRO A 240 -9.56 -14.57 4.80
C PRO A 240 -8.42 -13.56 4.67
N PHE A 241 -7.20 -14.05 4.54
CA PHE A 241 -6.06 -13.16 4.37
C PHE A 241 -4.96 -13.71 3.48
N ALA A 242 -4.13 -12.79 3.02
CA ALA A 242 -2.90 -13.04 2.31
C ALA A 242 -1.74 -12.41 3.07
N ALA A 243 -0.58 -13.03 3.01
CA ALA A 243 0.65 -12.54 3.62
C ALA A 243 1.73 -12.35 2.55
N SER A 244 2.70 -11.50 2.84
CA SER A 244 3.82 -11.22 1.96
C SER A 244 5.10 -11.23 2.76
N PHE A 245 6.17 -11.74 2.16
CA PHE A 245 7.49 -11.82 2.78
C PHE A 245 8.55 -11.26 1.84
N ASN A 246 9.68 -10.83 2.41
CA ASN A 246 10.86 -10.48 1.63
C ASN A 246 11.50 -11.75 1.07
N ILE A 247 11.91 -11.73 -0.20
CA ILE A 247 12.50 -12.91 -0.86
C ILE A 247 13.81 -13.33 -0.17
N SER A 248 14.53 -12.40 0.45
CA SER A 248 15.78 -12.66 1.17
C SER A 248 15.59 -13.39 2.50
N GLU A 249 14.38 -13.52 3.03
CA GLU A 249 14.11 -14.22 4.28
C GLU A 249 13.98 -15.73 4.02
N ASP A 250 14.61 -16.57 4.87
CA ASP A 250 14.40 -18.02 4.76
C ASP A 250 12.99 -18.37 5.27
N LEU A 251 12.12 -18.72 4.33
CA LEU A 251 10.73 -19.03 4.60
C LEU A 251 10.59 -20.51 4.96
N HIS A 252 10.41 -20.77 6.25
CA HIS A 252 10.03 -22.07 6.77
C HIS A 252 8.54 -22.09 7.11
N PHE A 253 7.73 -22.54 6.16
CA PHE A 253 6.31 -22.76 6.38
C PHE A 253 6.05 -24.22 6.75
N THR A 254 5.46 -24.46 7.91
CA THR A 254 4.63 -25.65 8.12
C THR A 254 3.26 -25.40 7.48
N ARG A 255 2.44 -26.43 7.23
CA ARG A 255 1.07 -26.26 6.72
C ARG A 255 0.29 -25.30 7.65
N VAL A 256 0.10 -24.06 7.21
CA VAL A 256 -0.64 -23.04 7.96
C VAL A 256 -2.13 -23.27 7.78
N GLY A 257 -2.59 -23.45 6.54
CA GLY A 257 -3.98 -23.69 6.21
C GLY A 257 -4.90 -22.48 6.41
N ALA A 258 -6.22 -22.70 6.30
CA ALA A 258 -7.22 -21.64 6.40
C ALA A 258 -7.13 -20.89 7.77
N PRO A 259 -7.40 -19.57 7.79
CA PRO A 259 -7.94 -18.74 6.70
C PRO A 259 -6.88 -18.05 5.82
N LEU A 260 -5.59 -18.42 5.94
CA LEU A 260 -4.56 -17.99 4.99
C LEU A 260 -4.86 -18.59 3.61
N ARG A 261 -4.92 -17.75 2.58
CA ARG A 261 -5.26 -18.16 1.20
C ARG A 261 -4.09 -18.06 0.24
N GLN A 262 -3.30 -17.00 0.36
CA GLN A 262 -2.26 -16.65 -0.60
C GLN A 262 -1.02 -16.17 0.13
N ILE A 263 0.16 -16.52 -0.39
CA ILE A 263 1.44 -15.93 0.02
C ILE A 263 2.07 -15.29 -1.21
N TRP A 264 2.50 -14.04 -1.07
CA TRP A 264 3.06 -13.23 -2.14
C TRP A 264 4.55 -12.96 -1.94
N LEU A 265 5.31 -13.11 -3.03
CA LEU A 265 6.71 -12.69 -3.13
C LEU A 265 6.81 -11.45 -4.00
N TYR A 266 7.70 -10.52 -3.64
CA TYR A 266 7.77 -9.19 -4.24
C TYR A 266 9.10 -8.92 -4.90
N HIS A 267 9.04 -8.37 -6.11
CA HIS A 267 10.15 -7.74 -6.82
C HIS A 267 11.39 -8.62 -6.88
N PRO A 268 11.29 -9.86 -7.41
CA PRO A 268 12.47 -10.68 -7.61
C PRO A 268 13.48 -9.93 -8.48
N ALA A 269 14.73 -9.97 -8.03
CA ALA A 269 15.89 -9.38 -8.70
C ALA A 269 16.80 -10.52 -9.21
N PRO A 270 17.74 -10.25 -10.13
CA PRO A 270 18.63 -11.29 -10.68
C PRO A 270 19.28 -12.18 -9.61
N GLU A 271 19.74 -11.57 -8.53
CA GLU A 271 20.39 -12.20 -7.39
C GLU A 271 19.45 -13.09 -6.55
N THR A 272 18.15 -12.78 -6.50
CA THR A 272 17.16 -13.47 -5.66
C THR A 272 16.19 -14.36 -6.45
N ALA A 273 16.27 -14.36 -7.79
CA ALA A 273 15.28 -15.02 -8.63
C ALA A 273 15.26 -16.56 -8.47
N HIS A 274 16.41 -17.17 -8.15
CA HIS A 274 16.48 -18.61 -7.86
C HIS A 274 15.82 -18.94 -6.51
N ILE A 275 16.06 -18.13 -5.47
CA ILE A 275 15.42 -18.25 -4.16
C ILE A 275 13.90 -18.09 -4.29
N CYS A 276 13.46 -17.14 -5.12
CA CYS A 276 12.04 -16.92 -5.41
C CYS A 276 11.37 -18.19 -5.94
N LEU A 277 11.99 -18.89 -6.91
CA LEU A 277 11.47 -20.15 -7.43
C LEU A 277 11.29 -21.22 -6.34
N GLU A 278 12.31 -21.44 -5.53
CA GLU A 278 12.24 -22.40 -4.42
C GLU A 278 11.13 -22.05 -3.43
N GLN A 279 10.99 -20.76 -3.11
CA GLN A 279 9.95 -20.28 -2.20
C GLN A 279 8.54 -20.46 -2.77
N LEU A 280 8.31 -20.29 -4.08
CA LEU A 280 7.02 -20.54 -4.71
C LEU A 280 6.59 -22.01 -4.59
N ASP A 281 7.53 -22.94 -4.74
CA ASP A 281 7.28 -24.37 -4.56
C ASP A 281 7.01 -24.73 -3.09
N ARG A 282 7.73 -24.10 -2.15
CA ARG A 282 7.46 -24.24 -0.70
C ARG A 282 6.06 -23.72 -0.34
N ILE A 283 5.66 -22.56 -0.85
CA ILE A 283 4.32 -21.98 -0.62
C ILE A 283 3.24 -22.94 -1.10
N ARG A 284 3.40 -23.48 -2.31
CA ARG A 284 2.47 -24.47 -2.88
C ARG A 284 2.38 -25.72 -2.01
N SER A 285 3.52 -26.22 -1.53
CA SER A 285 3.60 -27.41 -0.67
C SER A 285 2.95 -27.19 0.71
N ALA A 286 2.84 -25.93 1.15
CA ALA A 286 2.13 -25.52 2.36
C ALA A 286 0.61 -25.31 2.16
N ASP A 287 0.05 -25.79 1.03
CA ASP A 287 -1.36 -25.66 0.63
C ASP A 287 -1.83 -24.19 0.52
N CYS A 288 -0.92 -23.27 0.19
CA CYS A 288 -1.21 -21.86 -0.07
C CYS A 288 -1.04 -21.55 -1.57
N LEU A 289 -1.78 -20.57 -2.09
CA LEU A 289 -1.62 -20.12 -3.47
C LEU A 289 -0.38 -19.21 -3.59
N PRO A 290 0.61 -19.56 -4.43
CA PRO A 290 1.80 -18.74 -4.66
C PRO A 290 1.48 -17.54 -5.57
N GLY A 291 1.71 -16.32 -5.06
CA GLY A 291 1.60 -15.07 -5.80
C GLY A 291 2.96 -14.41 -6.01
N VAL A 292 3.14 -13.74 -7.15
CA VAL A 292 4.36 -12.95 -7.43
C VAL A 292 3.98 -11.53 -7.85
N GLN A 293 4.58 -10.53 -7.23
CA GLN A 293 4.51 -9.15 -7.67
C GLN A 293 5.80 -8.77 -8.40
N LEU A 294 5.69 -8.37 -9.66
CA LEU A 294 6.81 -8.00 -10.52
C LEU A 294 6.88 -6.48 -10.67
N ASN A 295 8.08 -5.91 -10.73
CA ASN A 295 8.33 -4.54 -11.18
C ASN A 295 9.25 -4.55 -12.41
N LEU A 296 9.63 -3.36 -12.89
CA LEU A 296 10.53 -3.23 -14.04
C LEU A 296 11.84 -4.00 -13.86
N GLY A 297 12.41 -4.01 -12.65
CA GLY A 297 13.64 -4.74 -12.32
C GLY A 297 13.53 -6.26 -12.45
N SER A 298 12.29 -6.79 -12.46
CA SER A 298 12.02 -8.22 -12.68
C SER A 298 11.88 -8.60 -14.15
N SER A 299 11.92 -7.64 -15.10
CA SER A 299 11.75 -7.92 -16.52
C SER A 299 13.00 -8.59 -17.11
N GLY A 300 12.81 -9.67 -17.87
CA GLY A 300 13.89 -10.27 -18.66
C GLY A 300 14.87 -11.11 -17.83
N LEU A 301 14.53 -11.43 -16.58
CA LEU A 301 15.25 -12.41 -15.78
C LEU A 301 15.29 -13.76 -16.49
N ALA A 302 16.43 -14.44 -16.43
CA ALA A 302 16.60 -15.75 -17.06
C ALA A 302 15.56 -16.78 -16.55
N THR A 303 15.21 -16.68 -15.26
CA THR A 303 14.22 -17.53 -14.59
C THR A 303 12.78 -17.01 -14.68
N GLU A 304 12.53 -15.90 -15.39
CA GLU A 304 11.18 -15.33 -15.54
C GLU A 304 10.15 -16.35 -16.06
N PRO A 305 10.44 -17.17 -17.10
CA PRO A 305 9.49 -18.17 -17.58
C PRO A 305 9.11 -19.21 -16.52
N GLU A 306 10.08 -19.71 -15.77
CA GLU A 306 9.90 -20.68 -14.70
C GLU A 306 9.11 -20.06 -13.55
N MET A 307 9.40 -18.81 -13.17
CA MET A 307 8.68 -18.10 -12.11
C MET A 307 7.21 -17.89 -12.50
N LEU A 308 6.95 -17.47 -13.74
CA LEU A 308 5.59 -17.33 -14.26
C LEU A 308 4.86 -18.68 -14.37
N ALA A 309 5.58 -19.80 -14.51
CA ALA A 309 4.99 -21.14 -14.51
C ALA A 309 4.65 -21.61 -13.07
N ALA A 310 5.52 -21.33 -12.09
CA ALA A 310 5.35 -21.69 -10.69
C ALA A 310 4.32 -20.82 -9.95
N ALA A 311 4.16 -19.56 -10.36
CA ALA A 311 3.16 -18.66 -9.79
C ALA A 311 1.73 -19.07 -10.19
N GLU A 312 0.81 -18.99 -9.22
CA GLU A 312 -0.63 -19.13 -9.44
C GLU A 312 -1.30 -17.76 -9.64
N ARG A 313 -0.73 -16.67 -9.11
CA ARG A 313 -1.20 -15.28 -9.27
C ARG A 313 -0.02 -14.37 -9.60
N ILE A 314 -0.24 -13.34 -10.43
CA ILE A 314 0.74 -12.28 -10.67
C ILE A 314 0.13 -10.90 -10.49
N CYS A 315 0.94 -9.94 -10.05
CA CYS A 315 0.61 -8.52 -10.03
C CYS A 315 1.77 -7.74 -10.62
N LEU A 316 1.51 -6.75 -11.48
CA LEU A 316 2.56 -5.90 -12.05
C LEU A 316 2.53 -4.53 -11.36
N SER A 317 3.69 -4.05 -10.94
CA SER A 317 3.91 -2.74 -10.32
C SER A 317 4.58 -1.81 -11.31
N ASP A 318 4.49 -0.51 -11.05
CA ASP A 318 5.18 0.51 -11.84
C ASP A 318 4.87 0.42 -13.34
N LEU A 319 3.64 0.01 -13.69
CA LEU A 319 3.18 -0.18 -15.09
C LEU A 319 3.61 0.94 -16.07
N PRO A 320 3.64 2.25 -15.68
CA PRO A 320 4.14 3.32 -16.54
C PRO A 320 5.61 3.18 -16.94
N CYS A 321 6.43 2.56 -16.09
CA CYS A 321 7.87 2.40 -16.30
C CYS A 321 8.23 1.22 -17.20
N TRP A 322 7.29 0.30 -17.48
CA TRP A 322 7.56 -0.86 -18.32
C TRP A 322 7.46 -0.52 -19.80
N ALA A 323 8.40 -1.06 -20.58
CA ALA A 323 8.25 -1.18 -22.02
C ALA A 323 6.99 -1.99 -22.33
N LEU A 324 6.18 -1.50 -23.28
CA LEU A 324 4.92 -2.15 -23.62
C LEU A 324 5.12 -3.57 -24.15
N SER A 325 6.19 -3.79 -24.93
CA SER A 325 6.58 -5.11 -25.44
C SER A 325 6.80 -6.13 -24.33
N ASP A 326 7.44 -5.74 -23.22
CA ASP A 326 7.65 -6.59 -22.06
C ASP A 326 6.36 -6.89 -21.30
N LEU A 327 5.51 -5.88 -21.08
CA LEU A 327 4.20 -6.08 -20.46
C LEU A 327 3.37 -7.10 -21.25
N LYS A 328 3.32 -6.96 -22.58
CA LYS A 328 2.61 -7.90 -23.46
C LYS A 328 3.19 -9.30 -23.37
N ARG A 329 4.52 -9.43 -23.39
CA ARG A 329 5.24 -10.71 -23.29
C ARG A 329 4.90 -11.42 -21.97
N VAL A 330 5.02 -10.74 -20.84
CA VAL A 330 4.74 -11.30 -19.50
C VAL A 330 3.25 -11.68 -19.38
N MET A 331 2.34 -10.77 -19.77
CA MET A 331 0.90 -11.02 -19.70
C MET A 331 0.47 -12.20 -20.57
N ALA A 332 0.93 -12.25 -21.82
CA ALA A 332 0.60 -13.34 -22.73
C ALA A 332 1.13 -14.68 -22.22
N ARG A 333 2.37 -14.73 -21.73
CA ARG A 333 2.97 -15.96 -21.17
C ARG A 333 2.17 -16.48 -19.98
N PHE A 334 1.82 -15.60 -19.04
CA PHE A 334 1.09 -16.01 -17.85
C PHE A 334 -0.34 -16.47 -18.17
N TRP A 335 -1.07 -15.70 -18.99
CA TRP A 335 -2.52 -15.91 -19.19
C TRP A 335 -2.89 -16.92 -20.28
N ARG A 336 -2.02 -17.17 -21.27
CA ARG A 336 -2.32 -18.04 -22.42
C ARG A 336 -2.88 -19.41 -22.05
N ARG A 337 -2.41 -20.02 -20.96
CA ARG A 337 -2.88 -21.35 -20.49
C ARG A 337 -3.83 -21.26 -19.28
N ARG A 338 -4.01 -20.06 -18.71
CA ARG A 338 -4.68 -19.86 -17.42
C ARG A 338 -6.03 -19.16 -17.53
N PHE A 339 -6.29 -18.45 -18.62
CA PHE A 339 -7.51 -17.64 -18.75
C PHE A 339 -8.79 -18.48 -18.59
N PHE A 340 -8.98 -19.47 -19.47
CA PHE A 340 -10.19 -20.32 -19.44
C PHE A 340 -10.23 -21.26 -18.24
N SER A 341 -9.08 -21.77 -17.79
CA SER A 341 -9.04 -22.62 -16.60
C SER A 341 -9.38 -21.86 -15.32
N ARG A 342 -9.03 -20.58 -15.22
CA ARG A 342 -9.48 -19.69 -14.14
C ARG A 342 -10.96 -19.36 -14.26
N LEU A 343 -11.44 -18.99 -15.45
CA LEU A 343 -12.86 -18.68 -15.69
C LEU A 343 -13.76 -19.87 -15.28
N ALA A 344 -13.36 -21.10 -15.62
CA ALA A 344 -14.12 -22.31 -15.29
C ALA A 344 -14.11 -22.67 -13.80
N ARG A 345 -13.20 -22.08 -13.00
CA ARG A 345 -13.04 -22.37 -11.56
C ARG A 345 -13.75 -21.37 -10.65
N LEU A 346 -14.37 -20.33 -11.19
CA LEU A 346 -15.08 -19.32 -10.42
C LEU A 346 -16.29 -19.92 -9.71
N ARG A 347 -16.53 -19.49 -8.47
CA ARG A 347 -17.53 -20.04 -7.55
C ARG A 347 -18.54 -19.02 -7.07
N SER A 348 -18.33 -17.74 -7.34
CA SER A 348 -19.20 -16.66 -6.88
C SER A 348 -19.26 -15.49 -7.86
N ALA A 349 -20.30 -14.65 -7.71
CA ALA A 349 -20.43 -13.41 -8.48
C ALA A 349 -19.28 -12.44 -8.21
N GLY A 350 -18.78 -12.37 -6.96
CA GLY A 350 -17.61 -11.55 -6.62
C GLY A 350 -16.35 -11.99 -7.36
N GLU A 351 -16.11 -13.30 -7.43
CA GLU A 351 -15.00 -13.87 -8.21
C GLU A 351 -15.13 -13.55 -9.70
N LEU A 352 -16.35 -13.59 -10.26
CA LEU A 352 -16.60 -13.20 -11.65
C LEU A 352 -16.31 -11.71 -11.89
N ILE A 353 -16.78 -10.82 -11.01
CA ILE A 353 -16.54 -9.38 -11.14
C ILE A 353 -15.03 -9.10 -11.13
N MET A 354 -14.29 -9.69 -10.19
CA MET A 354 -12.84 -9.50 -10.11
C MET A 354 -12.11 -10.13 -11.29
N PHE A 355 -12.54 -11.29 -11.77
CA PHE A 355 -12.02 -11.88 -13.00
C PHE A 355 -12.23 -10.95 -14.20
N MET A 356 -13.40 -10.31 -14.33
CA MET A 356 -13.69 -9.36 -15.40
C MET A 356 -12.84 -8.09 -15.31
N LYS A 357 -12.68 -7.50 -14.11
CA LYS A 357 -11.76 -6.36 -13.88
C LYS A 357 -10.33 -6.70 -14.29
N THR A 358 -9.83 -7.86 -13.86
CA THR A 358 -8.52 -8.38 -14.26
C THR A 358 -8.43 -8.60 -15.78
N SER A 359 -9.45 -9.20 -16.39
CA SER A 359 -9.51 -9.47 -17.83
C SER A 359 -9.43 -8.20 -18.66
N TYR A 360 -10.11 -7.14 -18.22
CA TYR A 360 -10.04 -5.84 -18.86
C TYR A 360 -8.60 -5.30 -18.86
N ASN A 361 -7.91 -5.32 -17.71
CA ASN A 361 -6.50 -4.89 -17.63
C ASN A 361 -5.59 -5.68 -18.58
N ILE A 362 -5.80 -7.01 -18.67
CA ILE A 362 -5.01 -7.87 -19.55
C ILE A 362 -5.24 -7.52 -21.01
N LEU A 363 -6.50 -7.40 -21.43
CA LEU A 363 -6.86 -7.11 -22.81
C LEU A 363 -6.36 -5.73 -23.22
N ASP A 364 -6.51 -4.74 -22.36
CA ASP A 364 -6.04 -3.39 -22.63
C ASP A 364 -4.50 -3.34 -22.78
N ILE A 365 -3.75 -4.08 -21.94
CA ILE A 365 -2.30 -4.23 -22.13
C ILE A 365 -1.99 -4.91 -23.47
N LEU A 366 -2.65 -6.02 -23.79
CA LEU A 366 -2.35 -6.80 -25.00
C LEU A 366 -2.72 -6.06 -26.30
N LEU A 367 -3.79 -5.28 -26.27
CA LEU A 367 -4.35 -4.56 -27.43
C LEU A 367 -3.78 -3.14 -27.60
N SER A 368 -3.21 -2.54 -26.55
CA SER A 368 -2.60 -1.21 -26.62
C SER A 368 -1.50 -1.13 -27.67
N SER A 369 -1.32 0.05 -28.29
CA SER A 369 -0.29 0.29 -29.30
C SER A 369 0.74 1.30 -28.79
N GLU A 370 1.98 1.18 -29.26
CA GLU A 370 3.05 2.12 -28.90
C GLU A 370 2.80 3.55 -29.41
N ARG A 371 1.83 3.76 -30.31
CA ARG A 371 1.49 5.09 -30.86
C ARG A 371 0.70 5.98 -29.92
N HIS A 372 0.26 5.48 -28.76
CA HIS A 372 -0.63 6.18 -27.81
C HIS A 372 -0.10 6.24 -26.37
N ARG A 373 1.20 6.00 -26.17
CA ARG A 373 1.93 6.31 -24.94
C ARG A 373 2.96 7.38 -25.25
#